data_AF-A0A5N3UH90-F1
#
_entry.id   AF-A0A5N3UH90-F1
#
_cell.length_a   1.000
_cell.length_b   1.000
_cell.length_c   1.000
_cell.angle_alpha   90.00
_cell.angle_beta   90.00
_cell.angle_gamma   90.00
#
_symmetry.space_group_name_H-M   'P 1'
#
loop_
_entity.id
_entity.type
_entity.pdbx_description
1 polymer ?
#
loop_
_entity_poly.entity_id
_entity_poly.type
_entity_poly.pdbx_seq_one_letter_code
_entity_poly.pdbx_strand_id
1 'polypeptide(L)'
;HSLCLDLTVKTQSRPGQPWCQVQGSVDTKPFLQNDSDSNKVRPLGFLGEEVNNTKAWTELSQTLGEAGRKLRMVLPVIKLDRKEMRERFTVLGGGAGPPTLQIRLCCQCEAEQWSGAALLFNLNGRTALLLDTMNITWTVIDPGATGLKEEWESNQELAEYISKISTGDCSYWLNQFLEHWENMLLPEP
;
A
#
# COMPACT_ATOMS: atom_id res chain seq x y z
N HIS A 1 -13.08 -11.90 -4.20
CA HIS A 1 -12.97 -10.43 -4.15
C HIS A 1 -11.61 -10.03 -3.61
N SER A 2 -11.17 -8.81 -3.91
CA SER A 2 -9.84 -8.29 -3.55
C SER A 2 -9.90 -6.86 -3.05
N LEU A 3 -9.15 -6.54 -2.00
CA LEU A 3 -8.90 -5.19 -1.51
C LEU A 3 -7.43 -4.85 -1.73
N CYS A 4 -7.17 -3.82 -2.52
CA CYS A 4 -5.83 -3.32 -2.79
C CYS A 4 -5.66 -1.89 -2.28
N LEU A 5 -4.64 -1.68 -1.47
CA LEU A 5 -4.24 -0.41 -0.87
C LEU A 5 -2.86 -0.02 -1.41
N ASP A 6 -2.83 1.08 -2.15
CA ASP A 6 -1.64 1.68 -2.74
C ASP A 6 -1.17 2.86 -1.91
N LEU A 7 -0.02 2.72 -1.26
CA LEU A 7 0.60 3.75 -0.42
C LEU A 7 1.91 4.22 -1.05
N THR A 8 1.91 5.45 -1.57
CA THR A 8 3.09 6.07 -2.18
C THR A 8 3.70 7.10 -1.24
N VAL A 9 4.94 6.87 -0.81
CA VAL A 9 5.67 7.74 0.11
C VAL A 9 6.92 8.30 -0.58
N LYS A 10 7.07 9.62 -0.49
CA LYS A 10 8.23 10.37 -0.97
C LYS A 10 9.16 10.69 0.19
N THR A 11 10.44 10.36 0.05
CA THR A 11 11.49 10.71 1.02
C THR A 11 11.70 12.21 1.12
N GLN A 12 11.55 12.92 -0.01
CA GLN A 12 11.63 14.36 -0.11
C GLN A 12 10.47 14.86 -0.98
N SER A 13 9.70 15.83 -0.46
CA SER A 13 8.67 16.54 -1.21
C SER A 13 9.04 18.01 -1.34
N ARG A 14 8.66 18.63 -2.47
CA ARG A 14 8.77 20.08 -2.63
C ARG A 14 7.71 20.77 -1.76
N PRO A 15 7.92 22.04 -1.37
CA PRO A 15 6.86 22.83 -0.74
C PRO A 15 5.57 22.79 -1.58
N GLY A 16 4.44 22.45 -0.96
CA GLY A 16 3.14 22.34 -1.64
C GLY A 16 2.90 21.05 -2.42
N GLN A 17 3.76 20.03 -2.27
CA GLN A 17 3.49 18.68 -2.79
C GLN A 17 3.30 17.68 -1.64
N PRO A 18 2.29 16.80 -1.73
CA PRO A 18 2.08 15.80 -0.71
C PRO A 18 3.23 14.79 -0.73
N TRP A 19 3.71 14.48 0.47
CA TRP A 19 4.76 13.50 0.70
C TRP A 19 4.20 12.08 0.79
N CYS A 20 2.90 11.92 1.04
CA CYS A 20 2.19 10.66 1.04
C CYS A 20 0.98 10.75 0.11
N GLN A 21 0.72 9.70 -0.66
CA GLN A 21 -0.52 9.52 -1.40
C GLN A 21 -1.03 8.10 -1.16
N VAL A 22 -2.32 7.96 -0.94
CA VAL A 22 -2.98 6.70 -0.65
C VAL A 22 -4.14 6.51 -1.61
N GLN A 23 -4.27 5.31 -2.17
CA GLN A 23 -5.40 4.92 -3.00
C GLN A 23 -5.88 3.54 -2.55
N GLY A 24 -7.18 3.35 -2.46
CA GLY A 24 -7.81 2.06 -2.16
C GLY A 24 -8.75 1.63 -3.27
N SER A 25 -8.72 0.35 -3.60
CA SER A 25 -9.61 -0.25 -4.60
C SER A 25 -10.17 -1.59 -4.14
N VAL A 26 -11.43 -1.87 -4.47
CA VAL A 26 -12.06 -3.18 -4.33
C VAL A 26 -12.33 -3.72 -5.74
N ASP A 27 -11.81 -4.92 -6.04
CA ASP A 27 -11.86 -5.54 -7.37
C ASP A 27 -11.54 -4.54 -8.50
N THR A 28 -10.41 -3.84 -8.34
CA THR A 28 -9.89 -2.82 -9.26
C THR A 28 -10.67 -1.50 -9.34
N LYS A 29 -11.86 -1.40 -8.72
CA LYS A 29 -12.60 -0.13 -8.68
C LYS A 29 -12.12 0.73 -7.51
N PRO A 30 -11.64 1.96 -7.76
CA PRO A 30 -11.19 2.85 -6.70
C PRO A 30 -12.36 3.30 -5.83
N PHE A 31 -12.17 3.28 -4.51
CA PHE A 31 -13.17 3.73 -3.53
C PHE A 31 -12.63 4.74 -2.51
N LEU A 32 -11.30 4.84 -2.41
CA LEU A 32 -10.62 5.66 -1.42
C LEU A 32 -9.45 6.40 -2.05
N GLN A 33 -9.30 7.68 -1.75
CA GLN A 33 -8.08 8.43 -2.03
C GLN A 33 -7.75 9.37 -0.88
N ASN A 34 -6.47 9.43 -0.50
CA ASN A 34 -5.97 10.40 0.46
C ASN A 34 -4.60 10.91 0.03
N ASP A 35 -4.24 12.09 0.50
CA ASP A 35 -2.89 12.60 0.40
C ASP A 35 -2.49 13.27 1.71
N SER A 36 -1.19 13.47 1.93
CA SER A 36 -0.69 14.02 3.19
C SER A 36 -1.08 15.47 3.48
N ASP A 37 -1.52 16.20 2.45
CA ASP A 37 -1.89 17.62 2.57
C ASP A 37 -3.40 17.75 2.85
N SER A 38 -4.16 16.70 2.53
CA SER A 38 -5.54 16.52 2.90
C SER A 38 -5.67 16.04 4.34
N ASN A 39 -6.42 16.80 5.15
CA ASN A 39 -6.80 16.36 6.50
C ASN A 39 -7.89 15.26 6.49
N LYS A 40 -8.42 14.89 5.31
CA LYS A 40 -9.53 13.95 5.18
C LYS A 40 -9.31 12.97 4.03
N VAL A 41 -9.70 11.73 4.27
CA VAL A 41 -9.80 10.71 3.22
C VAL A 41 -11.01 11.02 2.35
N ARG A 42 -10.80 11.02 1.04
CA ARG A 42 -11.82 11.27 0.04
C ARG A 42 -12.46 9.94 -0.37
N PRO A 43 -13.78 9.79 -0.19
CA PRO A 43 -14.51 8.69 -0.81
C PRO A 43 -14.52 8.85 -2.33
N LEU A 44 -14.48 7.74 -3.05
CA LEU A 44 -14.59 7.69 -4.51
C LEU A 44 -15.67 6.69 -4.91
N GLY A 45 -16.45 7.05 -5.92
CA GLY A 45 -17.51 6.19 -6.45
C GLY A 45 -18.58 5.83 -5.42
N PHE A 46 -19.50 4.96 -5.81
CA PHE A 46 -20.62 4.58 -4.95
C PHE A 46 -20.17 3.86 -3.67
N LEU A 47 -19.24 2.89 -3.79
CA LEU A 47 -18.74 2.16 -2.63
C LEU A 47 -18.13 3.10 -1.60
N GLY A 48 -17.31 4.07 -2.03
CA GLY A 48 -16.70 5.04 -1.14
C GLY A 48 -17.75 5.85 -0.39
N GLU A 49 -18.82 6.29 -1.06
CA GLU A 49 -19.91 7.04 -0.43
C GLU A 49 -20.72 6.20 0.57
N GLU A 50 -20.96 4.92 0.28
CA GLU A 50 -21.67 4.03 1.21
C GLU A 50 -20.85 3.72 2.46
N VAL A 51 -19.54 3.47 2.31
CA VAL A 51 -18.71 3.03 3.43
C VAL A 51 -18.10 4.19 4.23
N ASN A 52 -18.18 5.44 3.77
CA ASN A 52 -17.48 6.59 4.38
C ASN A 52 -17.86 6.89 5.84
N ASN A 53 -19.03 6.44 6.30
CA ASN A 53 -19.52 6.63 7.67
C ASN A 53 -19.32 5.40 8.55
N THR A 54 -18.74 4.32 8.01
CA THR A 54 -18.52 3.08 8.74
C THR A 54 -17.32 3.16 9.67
N LYS A 55 -17.33 2.30 10.70
CA LYS A 55 -16.18 2.11 11.59
C LYS A 55 -14.95 1.61 10.83
N ALA A 56 -15.15 0.67 9.91
CA ALA A 56 -14.10 0.11 9.07
C ALA A 56 -13.39 1.18 8.23
N TRP A 57 -14.13 2.14 7.66
CA TRP A 57 -13.53 3.26 6.94
C TRP A 57 -12.64 4.15 7.82
N THR A 58 -13.09 4.43 9.04
CA THR A 58 -12.33 5.25 10.00
C THR A 58 -11.05 4.52 10.43
N GLU A 59 -11.15 3.23 10.74
CA GLU A 59 -10.02 2.37 11.11
C GLU A 59 -9.01 2.26 9.96
N LEU A 60 -9.47 1.99 8.74
CA LEU A 60 -8.65 1.95 7.53
C LEU A 60 -7.91 3.28 7.32
N SER A 61 -8.63 4.39 7.38
CA SER A 61 -8.08 5.74 7.19
C SER A 61 -6.97 6.06 8.19
N GLN A 62 -7.18 5.71 9.46
CA GLN A 62 -6.19 5.90 10.52
C GLN A 62 -4.95 5.03 10.29
N THR A 63 -5.14 3.74 10.01
CA THR A 63 -4.03 2.80 9.78
C THR A 63 -3.19 3.21 8.57
N LEU A 64 -3.81 3.67 7.47
CA LEU A 64 -3.09 4.18 6.30
C LEU A 64 -2.26 5.43 6.60
N GLY A 65 -2.80 6.33 7.44
CA GLY A 65 -2.07 7.51 7.90
C GLY A 65 -0.85 7.16 8.77
N GLU A 66 -1.01 6.19 9.68
CA GLU A 66 0.07 5.66 10.52
C GLU A 66 1.14 4.94 9.68
N ALA A 67 0.72 4.08 8.74
CA ALA A 67 1.60 3.39 7.81
C ALA A 67 2.45 4.37 7.01
N GLY A 68 1.81 5.41 6.45
CA GLY A 68 2.52 6.46 5.71
C GLY A 68 3.60 7.14 6.55
N ARG A 69 3.28 7.50 7.81
CA ARG A 69 4.27 8.13 8.73
C ARG A 69 5.40 7.18 9.10
N LYS A 70 5.09 5.93 9.44
CA LYS A 70 6.10 4.91 9.79
C LYS A 70 7.05 4.67 8.63
N LEU A 71 6.52 4.47 7.43
CA LEU A 71 7.33 4.30 6.21
C LEU A 71 8.18 5.53 5.92
N ARG A 72 7.66 6.74 6.10
CA ARG A 72 8.45 7.97 5.93
C ARG A 72 9.65 8.05 6.88
N MET A 73 9.52 7.53 8.10
CA MET A 73 10.62 7.50 9.07
C MET A 73 11.66 6.41 8.77
N VAL A 74 11.20 5.24 8.30
CA VAL A 74 12.08 4.09 8.03
C VAL A 74 12.83 4.26 6.70
N LEU A 75 12.20 4.88 5.69
CA LEU A 75 12.75 5.06 4.34
C LEU A 75 14.12 5.75 4.25
N PRO A 76 14.42 6.83 5.01
CA PRO A 76 15.73 7.48 5.00
C PRO A 76 16.82 6.68 5.74
N VAL A 77 16.43 5.83 6.69
CA VAL A 77 17.34 5.01 7.51
C VAL A 77 17.80 3.78 6.73
N ILE A 78 16.89 3.20 5.95
CA ILE A 78 17.25 2.20 4.96
C ILE A 78 18.16 2.88 3.94
N LYS A 79 19.42 2.44 3.87
CA LYS A 79 20.33 2.82 2.79
C LYS A 79 19.79 2.24 1.47
N LEU A 80 18.72 2.84 0.93
CA LEU A 80 18.45 2.82 -0.50
C LEU A 80 19.67 3.49 -1.10
N ASP A 81 20.71 2.71 -1.41
CA ASP A 81 22.04 3.25 -1.66
C ASP A 81 21.93 4.28 -2.76
N ARG A 82 21.97 5.54 -2.31
CA ARG A 82 21.56 6.71 -3.08
C ARG A 82 22.50 6.91 -4.25
N LYS A 83 23.67 6.24 -4.21
CA LYS A 83 24.67 6.24 -5.26
C LYS A 83 24.40 5.14 -6.30
N GLU A 84 24.29 3.88 -5.89
CA GLU A 84 24.00 2.77 -6.83
C GLU A 84 22.64 2.92 -7.52
N MET A 85 21.60 3.31 -6.77
CA MET A 85 20.26 3.44 -7.33
C MET A 85 20.15 4.68 -8.23
N ARG A 86 20.83 5.78 -7.89
CA ARG A 86 20.83 6.98 -8.75
C ARG A 86 21.61 6.75 -10.04
N GLU A 87 22.75 6.04 -9.99
CA GLU A 87 23.56 5.72 -11.17
C GLU A 87 22.87 4.69 -12.07
N ARG A 88 22.23 3.63 -11.53
CA ARG A 88 21.53 2.63 -12.35
C ARG A 88 20.20 3.14 -12.94
N PHE A 89 19.42 3.93 -12.19
CA PHE A 89 18.12 4.41 -12.69
C PHE A 89 18.25 5.63 -13.62
N THR A 90 19.32 6.44 -13.52
CA THR A 90 19.63 7.45 -14.55
C THR A 90 19.99 6.82 -15.89
N VAL A 91 20.66 5.66 -15.88
CA VAL A 91 20.98 4.88 -17.11
C VAL A 91 19.72 4.26 -17.74
N LEU A 92 18.68 3.96 -16.97
CA LEU A 92 17.42 3.35 -17.44
C LEU A 92 16.30 4.37 -17.74
N GLY A 93 16.63 5.66 -17.87
CA GLY A 93 15.69 6.73 -18.26
C GLY A 93 14.83 7.30 -17.14
N GLY A 94 15.11 6.98 -15.87
CA GLY A 94 14.44 7.58 -14.71
C GLY A 94 15.06 8.93 -14.36
N GLY A 95 14.27 10.01 -14.46
CA GLY A 95 14.73 11.38 -14.20
C GLY A 95 15.31 11.59 -12.78
N ALA A 96 16.11 12.65 -12.63
CA ALA A 96 16.84 13.05 -11.41
C ALA A 96 15.95 13.55 -10.24
N GLY A 97 14.81 12.89 -9.99
CA GLY A 97 13.92 13.17 -8.86
C GLY A 97 14.34 12.43 -7.59
N PRO A 98 13.80 12.83 -6.41
CA PRO A 98 13.99 12.07 -5.19
C PRO A 98 13.38 10.66 -5.32
N PRO A 99 14.00 9.64 -4.72
CA PRO A 99 13.50 8.28 -4.81
C PRO A 99 12.09 8.18 -4.20
N THR A 100 11.22 7.46 -4.90
CA THR A 100 9.84 7.17 -4.49
C THR A 100 9.72 5.69 -4.16
N LEU A 101 9.17 5.39 -2.98
CA LEU A 101 8.71 4.04 -2.64
C LEU A 101 7.19 4.06 -2.65
N GLN A 102 6.62 3.16 -3.45
CA GLN A 102 5.21 2.82 -3.38
C GLN A 102 5.08 1.40 -2.87
N ILE A 103 4.18 1.18 -1.93
CA ILE A 103 3.84 -0.13 -1.41
C ILE A 103 2.40 -0.40 -1.79
N ARG A 104 2.18 -1.51 -2.48
CA ARG A 104 0.84 -2.01 -2.77
C ARG A 104 0.58 -3.23 -1.92
N LEU A 105 -0.32 -3.12 -0.96
CA LEU A 105 -0.88 -4.26 -0.26
C LEU A 105 -2.13 -4.71 -1.00
N CYS A 106 -2.24 -5.99 -1.33
CA CYS A 106 -3.47 -6.57 -1.85
C CYS A 106 -3.80 -7.82 -1.04
N CYS A 107 -4.98 -7.86 -0.42
CA CYS A 107 -5.54 -9.09 0.14
C CYS A 107 -6.68 -9.60 -0.72
N GLN A 108 -6.85 -10.91 -0.70
CA GLN A 108 -7.87 -11.64 -1.45
C GLN A 108 -8.72 -12.45 -0.48
N CYS A 109 -10.02 -12.49 -0.76
CA CYS A 109 -10.96 -13.41 -0.14
C CYS A 109 -11.64 -14.22 -1.24
N GLU A 110 -11.68 -15.54 -1.05
CA GLU A 110 -12.43 -16.51 -1.85
C GLU A 110 -13.58 -17.06 -1.00
N ALA A 111 -14.81 -17.02 -1.53
CA ALA A 111 -16.00 -17.46 -0.80
C ALA A 111 -16.10 -16.90 0.63
N GLU A 112 -15.91 -15.58 0.78
CA GLU A 112 -15.93 -14.85 2.08
C GLU A 112 -14.81 -15.23 3.07
N GLN A 113 -13.90 -16.13 2.66
CA GLN A 113 -12.77 -16.54 3.47
C GLN A 113 -11.47 -15.96 2.92
N TRP A 114 -10.60 -15.48 3.82
CA TRP A 114 -9.29 -14.96 3.45
C TRP A 114 -8.47 -16.03 2.73
N SER A 115 -8.03 -15.73 1.51
CA SER A 115 -7.26 -16.65 0.67
C SER A 115 -5.78 -16.26 0.55
N GLY A 116 -5.42 -15.02 0.87
CA GLY A 116 -4.03 -14.59 0.89
C GLY A 116 -3.85 -13.08 0.85
N ALA A 117 -2.61 -12.64 1.01
CA ALA A 117 -2.23 -11.25 0.77
C ALA A 117 -0.79 -11.15 0.25
N ALA A 118 -0.54 -10.09 -0.52
CA ALA A 118 0.75 -9.80 -1.10
C ALA A 118 1.08 -8.31 -0.96
N LEU A 119 2.36 -8.01 -0.71
CA LEU A 119 2.89 -6.65 -0.76
C LEU A 119 3.85 -6.51 -1.94
N LEU A 120 3.62 -5.52 -2.78
CA LEU A 120 4.54 -5.13 -3.84
C LEU A 120 5.26 -3.85 -3.46
N PHE A 121 6.58 -3.86 -3.55
CA PHE A 121 7.44 -2.71 -3.32
C PHE A 121 7.89 -2.15 -4.65
N ASN A 122 7.35 -0.99 -5.00
CA ASN A 122 7.64 -0.28 -6.23
C ASN A 122 8.63 0.86 -5.94
N LEU A 123 9.81 0.80 -6.54
CA LEU A 123 10.82 1.84 -6.49
C LEU A 123 10.76 2.64 -7.80
N ASN A 124 10.53 3.95 -7.70
CA ASN A 124 10.42 4.84 -8.86
C ASN A 124 9.44 4.33 -9.95
N GLY A 125 8.32 3.74 -9.51
CA GLY A 125 7.29 3.21 -10.41
C GLY A 125 7.59 1.84 -11.01
N ARG A 126 8.68 1.16 -10.62
CA ARG A 126 8.98 -0.23 -11.03
C ARG A 126 8.95 -1.15 -9.83
N THR A 127 8.31 -2.31 -9.97
CA THR A 127 8.29 -3.33 -8.92
C THR A 127 9.68 -3.91 -8.71
N ALA A 128 10.16 -3.82 -7.47
CA ALA A 128 11.49 -4.23 -7.07
C ALA A 128 11.47 -5.46 -6.16
N LEU A 129 10.51 -5.54 -5.24
CA LEU A 129 10.31 -6.68 -4.34
C LEU A 129 8.84 -7.08 -4.28
N LEU A 130 8.60 -8.35 -4.03
CA LEU A 130 7.29 -8.93 -3.72
C LEU A 130 7.41 -9.72 -2.41
N LEU A 131 6.47 -9.50 -1.49
CA LEU A 131 6.30 -10.32 -0.30
C LEU A 131 4.94 -11.01 -0.38
N ASP A 132 4.96 -12.35 -0.47
CA ASP A 132 3.79 -13.18 -0.20
C ASP A 132 3.68 -13.34 1.32
N THR A 133 2.61 -12.81 1.91
CA THR A 133 2.44 -12.86 3.37
C THR A 133 1.88 -14.18 3.88
N MET A 134 1.32 -15.02 3.01
CA MET A 134 0.83 -16.35 3.39
C MET A 134 1.99 -17.28 3.70
N ASN A 135 2.99 -17.28 2.81
CA ASN A 135 4.18 -18.13 2.93
C ASN A 135 5.39 -17.40 3.52
N ILE A 136 5.25 -16.10 3.85
CA ILE A 136 6.32 -15.20 4.27
C ILE A 136 7.51 -15.32 3.31
N THR A 137 7.21 -15.25 2.01
CA THR A 137 8.19 -15.47 0.94
C THR A 137 8.51 -14.16 0.25
N TRP A 138 9.77 -13.75 0.39
CA TRP A 138 10.31 -12.58 -0.29
C TRP A 138 10.90 -12.96 -1.65
N THR A 139 10.41 -12.31 -2.71
CA THR A 139 10.92 -12.44 -4.07
C THR A 139 11.59 -11.14 -4.50
N VAL A 140 12.86 -11.24 -4.92
CA VAL A 140 13.61 -10.11 -5.50
C VAL A 140 13.33 -10.07 -6.99
N ILE A 141 12.73 -8.97 -7.46
CA ILE A 141 12.46 -8.74 -8.89
C ILE A 141 13.57 -7.86 -9.49
N ASP A 142 14.00 -6.84 -8.76
CA ASP A 142 15.15 -6.01 -9.10
C ASP A 142 16.34 -6.39 -8.21
N PRO A 143 17.45 -6.93 -8.75
CA PRO A 143 18.65 -7.25 -7.98
C PRO A 143 19.23 -6.06 -7.20
N GLY A 144 18.95 -4.82 -7.63
CA GLY A 144 19.32 -3.61 -6.89
C GLY A 144 18.55 -3.40 -5.57
N ALA A 145 17.51 -4.19 -5.31
CA ALA A 145 16.71 -4.15 -4.09
C ALA A 145 17.05 -5.27 -3.08
N THR A 146 18.10 -6.07 -3.33
CA THR A 146 18.51 -7.14 -2.39
C THR A 146 18.82 -6.60 -0.99
N GLY A 147 19.54 -5.48 -0.88
CA GLY A 147 19.81 -4.85 0.42
C GLY A 147 18.53 -4.33 1.10
N LEU A 148 17.53 -3.88 0.32
CA LEU A 148 16.23 -3.48 0.85
C LEU A 148 15.48 -4.69 1.43
N LYS A 149 15.52 -5.85 0.73
CA LYS A 149 14.94 -7.10 1.22
C LYS A 149 15.56 -7.50 2.57
N GLU A 150 16.88 -7.57 2.66
CA GLU A 150 17.59 -8.01 3.87
C GLU A 150 17.26 -7.14 5.09
N GLU A 151 17.18 -5.81 4.89
CA GLU A 151 16.80 -4.86 5.94
C GLU A 151 15.34 -5.04 6.39
N TRP A 152 14.42 -5.32 5.46
CA TRP A 152 13.00 -5.48 5.78
C TRP A 152 12.69 -6.83 6.40
N GLU A 153 13.37 -7.87 5.95
CA GLU A 153 13.25 -9.23 6.45
C GLU A 153 13.81 -9.35 7.88
N SER A 154 14.87 -8.59 8.20
CA SER A 154 15.45 -8.54 9.55
C SER A 154 14.71 -7.61 10.52
N ASN A 155 13.81 -6.74 10.03
CA ASN A 155 13.08 -5.80 10.87
C ASN A 155 11.80 -6.44 11.44
N GLN A 156 11.90 -6.94 12.67
CA GLN A 156 10.79 -7.57 13.38
C GLN A 156 9.57 -6.65 13.53
N GLU A 157 9.77 -5.37 13.85
CA GLU A 157 8.66 -4.41 14.05
C GLU A 157 7.90 -4.13 12.75
N LEU A 158 8.60 -4.18 11.61
CA LEU A 158 7.99 -4.05 10.29
C LEU A 158 7.28 -5.34 9.87
N ALA A 159 7.89 -6.50 10.13
CA ALA A 159 7.29 -7.80 9.85
C ALA A 159 5.98 -8.01 10.63
N GLU A 160 5.96 -7.68 11.93
CA GLU A 160 4.76 -7.73 12.77
C GLU A 160 3.68 -6.75 12.27
N TYR A 161 4.08 -5.54 11.87
CA TYR A 161 3.15 -4.54 11.34
C TYR A 161 2.54 -4.96 9.99
N ILE A 162 3.37 -5.45 9.06
CA ILE A 162 2.92 -5.96 7.77
C ILE A 162 1.96 -7.13 7.99
N SER A 163 2.36 -8.10 8.83
CA SER A 163 1.55 -9.28 9.13
C SER A 163 0.17 -8.91 9.68
N LYS A 164 0.12 -7.99 10.66
CA LYS A 164 -1.14 -7.51 11.24
C LYS A 164 -2.06 -6.91 10.18
N ILE A 165 -1.53 -6.04 9.33
CA ILE A 165 -2.35 -5.37 8.31
C ILE A 165 -2.78 -6.36 7.22
N SER A 166 -1.88 -7.22 6.73
CA SER A 166 -2.15 -8.10 5.61
C SER A 166 -3.08 -9.26 5.95
N THR A 167 -2.95 -9.85 7.13
CA THR A 167 -3.70 -11.05 7.54
C THR A 167 -4.94 -10.73 8.39
N GLY A 168 -4.89 -9.69 9.22
CA GLY A 168 -6.00 -9.29 10.09
C GLY A 168 -6.83 -8.17 9.47
N ASP A 169 -6.26 -6.96 9.46
CA ASP A 169 -7.04 -5.75 9.18
C ASP A 169 -7.59 -5.73 7.74
N CYS A 170 -6.79 -6.15 6.74
CA CYS A 170 -7.21 -6.16 5.34
C CYS A 170 -8.38 -7.11 5.08
N SER A 171 -8.38 -8.31 5.66
CA SER A 171 -9.50 -9.25 5.53
C SER A 171 -10.77 -8.68 6.16
N TYR A 172 -10.65 -8.09 7.36
CA TYR A 172 -11.78 -7.48 8.05
C TYR A 172 -12.39 -6.32 7.25
N TRP A 173 -11.56 -5.40 6.74
CA TRP A 173 -12.04 -4.29 5.92
C TRP A 173 -12.69 -4.78 4.63
N LEU A 174 -12.09 -5.77 3.94
CA LEU A 174 -12.66 -6.32 2.73
C LEU A 174 -14.05 -6.91 3.00
N ASN A 175 -14.22 -7.72 4.05
CA ASN A 175 -15.52 -8.30 4.39
C ASN A 175 -16.58 -7.22 4.69
N GLN A 176 -16.23 -6.19 5.46
CA GLN A 176 -17.13 -5.08 5.74
C GLN A 176 -17.53 -4.32 4.47
N PHE A 177 -16.60 -4.11 3.54
CA PHE A 177 -16.92 -3.43 2.29
C PHE A 177 -17.71 -4.31 1.32
N LEU A 178 -17.56 -5.64 1.39
CA LEU A 178 -18.31 -6.57 0.54
C LEU A 178 -19.79 -6.61 0.86
N GLU A 179 -20.18 -6.49 2.13
CA GLU A 179 -21.59 -6.37 2.53
C GLU A 179 -22.31 -5.22 1.79
N HIS A 180 -21.61 -4.10 1.57
CA HIS A 180 -22.14 -2.96 0.81
C HIS A 180 -21.96 -3.12 -0.72
N TRP A 181 -20.95 -3.87 -1.15
CA TRP A 181 -20.66 -4.12 -2.56
C TRP A 181 -21.62 -5.11 -3.21
N GLU A 182 -22.06 -6.15 -2.50
CA GLU A 182 -23.00 -7.14 -3.03
C GLU A 182 -24.39 -6.55 -3.25
N ASN A 183 -24.80 -5.61 -2.40
CA ASN A 183 -26.00 -4.81 -2.59
C ASN A 183 -25.97 -3.94 -3.86
N MET A 184 -24.79 -3.67 -4.44
CA MET A 184 -24.65 -3.01 -5.74
C MET A 184 -24.78 -3.97 -6.94
N LEU A 185 -24.52 -5.28 -6.76
CA LEU A 185 -24.55 -6.26 -7.84
C LEU A 185 -25.95 -6.86 -8.06
N LEU A 186 -26.87 -6.64 -7.12
CA LEU A 186 -28.28 -7.00 -7.27
C LEU A 186 -29.02 -5.85 -7.97
N PRO A 187 -29.63 -6.06 -9.15
CA PRO A 187 -30.58 -5.11 -9.68
C PRO A 187 -31.81 -5.08 -8.75
N GLU A 188 -32.32 -3.88 -8.45
CA GLU A 188 -33.60 -3.74 -7.73
C GLU A 188 -34.73 -4.50 -8.46
N PRO A 189 -35.68 -5.09 -7.72
CA PRO A 189 -36.74 -5.96 -8.26
C PRO A 189 -37.74 -5.27 -9.20
#